data_AF-A0AAN5DFA2-F1
#
_entry.id   AF-A0AAN5DFA2-F1
#
_cell.length_a   1.000
_cell.length_b   1.000
_cell.length_c   1.000
_cell.angle_alpha   90.00
_cell.angle_beta   90.00
_cell.angle_gamma   90.00
#
_symmetry.space_group_name_H-M   'P 1'
#
loop_
_entity.id
_entity.type
_entity.pdbx_description
1 polymer ?
#
loop_
_entity_poly.entity_id
_entity_poly.type
_entity_poly.pdbx_seq_one_letter_code
_entity_poly.pdbx_strand_id
1 'polypeptide(L)' 'VNGCAVRELTCTPGINPAAIIIFNGGGVVPAFTGPIGLPAIVQMTCNAAGTAWTYMGYDITNIRCN' A
#
# COMPACT_ATOMS: atom_id res chain seq x y z
N VAL A 1 12.02 19.79 -10.34
CA VAL A 1 11.26 18.51 -10.44
C VAL A 1 10.53 18.30 -9.13
N ASN A 2 9.22 18.49 -9.07
CA ASN A 2 8.45 18.12 -7.87
C ASN A 2 7.62 16.88 -8.23
N GLY A 3 8.34 15.80 -8.55
CA GLY A 3 7.73 14.50 -8.81
C GLY A 3 7.24 13.94 -7.48
N CYS A 4 6.05 13.35 -7.47
CA CYS A 4 5.48 12.87 -6.22
C CYS A 4 6.36 11.78 -5.59
N ALA A 5 6.61 11.91 -4.28
CA ALA A 5 7.39 10.94 -3.53
C ALA A 5 6.75 9.54 -3.65
N VAL A 6 7.60 8.54 -3.82
CA VAL A 6 7.22 7.13 -3.74
C VAL A 6 7.72 6.59 -2.40
N ARG A 7 6.85 5.86 -1.71
CA ARG A 7 7.20 5.14 -0.48
C ARG A 7 6.89 3.67 -0.63
N GLU A 8 7.64 2.89 0.12
CA GLU A 8 7.49 1.45 0.22
C GLU A 8 7.00 1.10 1.62
N LEU A 9 5.92 0.31 1.70
CA LEU A 9 5.53 -0.38 2.91
C LEU A 9 5.91 -1.85 2.77
N THR A 10 6.62 -2.35 3.78
CA THR A 10 7.04 -3.75 3.87
C THR A 10 6.35 -4.41 5.05
N CYS A 11 5.46 -5.35 4.77
CA CYS A 11 4.87 -6.23 5.76
C CYS A 11 5.81 -7.40 6.05
N THR A 12 5.97 -7.72 7.33
CA THR A 12 6.89 -8.77 7.79
C THR A 12 6.59 -10.11 7.10
N PRO A 13 7.61 -10.91 6.78
CA PRO A 13 7.42 -12.25 6.25
C PRO A 13 6.57 -13.12 7.17
N GLY A 14 5.75 -13.99 6.60
CA GLY A 14 4.87 -14.89 7.33
C GLY A 14 4.41 -16.07 6.50
N ILE A 15 3.46 -16.84 7.03
CA ILE A 15 2.85 -17.96 6.29
C ILE A 15 1.94 -17.42 5.16
N ASN A 16 1.32 -16.25 5.34
CA ASN A 16 0.52 -15.58 4.31
C ASN A 16 0.65 -14.06 4.45
N PRO A 17 1.85 -13.49 4.23
CA PRO A 17 2.08 -12.07 4.44
C PRO A 17 1.27 -11.28 3.41
N ALA A 18 0.44 -10.38 3.89
CA ALA A 18 -0.41 -9.56 3.05
C ALA A 18 -0.48 -8.11 3.54
N ALA A 19 -0.49 -7.19 2.58
CA ALA A 19 -0.83 -5.81 2.83
C ALA A 19 -2.28 -5.56 2.39
N ILE A 20 -3.10 -5.06 3.32
CA ILE A 20 -4.50 -4.72 3.10
C ILE A 20 -4.61 -3.21 2.99
N ILE A 21 -5.03 -2.72 1.83
CA ILE A 21 -5.23 -1.29 1.56
C ILE A 21 -6.73 -0.98 1.59
N ILE A 22 -7.07 0.11 2.26
CA ILE A 22 -8.43 0.63 2.35
C ILE A 22 -8.45 2.00 1.68
N PHE A 23 -9.40 2.21 0.78
CA PHE A 23 -9.58 3.47 0.05
C PHE A 23 -10.72 4.32 0.61
N ASN A 24 -10.76 5.58 0.21
CA ASN A 24 -11.95 6.41 0.38
C ASN A 24 -13.15 5.76 -0.34
N GLY A 25 -14.24 5.49 0.39
CA GLY A 25 -15.41 4.77 -0.12
C GLY A 25 -15.52 3.29 0.31
N GLY A 26 -14.58 2.80 1.14
CA GLY A 26 -14.70 1.48 1.79
C GLY A 26 -14.24 0.29 0.93
N GLY A 27 -13.70 0.55 -0.27
CA GLY A 27 -13.04 -0.48 -1.07
C GLY A 27 -11.83 -1.03 -0.33
N VAL A 28 -11.76 -2.36 -0.23
CA VAL A 28 -10.63 -3.08 0.37
C VAL A 28 -9.99 -3.93 -0.71
N VAL A 29 -8.68 -3.77 -0.89
CA VAL A 29 -7.91 -4.66 -1.76
C VAL A 29 -6.81 -5.34 -0.95
N PRO A 30 -6.67 -6.68 -1.05
CA PRO A 30 -5.41 -7.32 -0.72
C PRO A 30 -4.42 -6.85 -1.79
N ALA A 31 -3.58 -5.88 -1.43
CA ALA A 31 -2.71 -5.23 -2.39
C ALA A 31 -1.64 -6.19 -2.88
N PHE A 32 -1.12 -7.05 -1.99
CA PHE A 32 -0.17 -8.10 -2.31
C PHE A 32 -0.24 -9.22 -1.29
N THR A 33 -0.21 -10.46 -1.76
CA THR A 33 0.18 -11.63 -0.97
C THR A 33 1.62 -11.97 -1.34
N GLY A 34 2.55 -11.81 -0.40
CA GLY A 34 3.93 -12.23 -0.60
C GLY A 34 4.03 -13.77 -0.63
N PRO A 35 5.07 -14.34 -1.26
CA PRO A 35 5.37 -15.76 -1.11
C PRO A 35 5.56 -16.12 0.37
N ILE A 36 5.28 -17.38 0.74
CA ILE A 36 5.55 -17.89 2.09
C ILE A 36 7.01 -17.60 2.46
N GLY A 37 7.21 -16.99 3.63
CA GLY A 37 8.55 -16.68 4.13
C GLY A 37 9.22 -15.45 3.49
N LEU A 38 8.52 -14.72 2.61
CA LEU A 38 8.98 -13.44 2.06
C LEU A 38 8.06 -12.28 2.46
N PRO A 39 8.55 -11.05 2.56
CA PRO A 39 7.70 -9.92 2.94
C PRO A 39 6.70 -9.58 1.83
N ALA A 40 5.55 -9.01 2.21
CA ALA A 40 4.65 -8.37 1.25
C ALA A 40 5.01 -6.88 1.13
N ILE A 41 5.25 -6.42 -0.09
CA ILE A 41 5.73 -5.06 -0.38
C ILE A 41 4.66 -4.30 -1.15
N VAL A 42 4.33 -3.09 -0.70
CA VAL A 42 3.41 -2.17 -1.37
C VAL A 42 4.15 -0.87 -1.69
N GLN A 43 4.10 -0.46 -2.94
CA GLN A 43 4.54 0.87 -3.36
C GLN A 43 3.36 1.84 -3.39
N MET A 44 3.51 2.96 -2.70
CA MET A 44 2.53 4.05 -2.66
C MET A 44 3.17 5.33 -3.16
N THR A 45 2.39 6.16 -3.83
CA THR A 45 2.87 7.43 -4.41
C THR A 45 2.04 8.56 -3.86
N CYS A 46 2.62 9.73 -3.53
CA CYS A 46 1.78 10.85 -3.13
C CYS A 46 0.82 11.27 -4.27
N ASN A 47 -0.32 11.83 -3.91
CA ASN A 47 -1.20 12.48 -4.87
C ASN A 47 -0.59 13.82 -5.31
N ALA A 48 -1.05 14.38 -6.43
CA ALA A 48 -0.53 15.64 -6.97
C ALA A 48 -0.64 16.84 -5.99
N ALA A 49 -1.60 16.78 -5.06
CA ALA A 49 -1.75 17.77 -4.01
C ALA A 49 -0.73 17.62 -2.86
N GLY A 50 -0.02 16.49 -2.77
CA GLY A 50 0.90 16.17 -1.68
C GLY A 50 0.22 15.91 -0.33
N THR A 51 -1.09 15.67 -0.32
CA THR A 51 -1.91 15.55 0.89
C THR A 51 -2.28 14.12 1.25
N ALA A 52 -2.19 13.18 0.31
CA ALA A 52 -2.52 11.78 0.51
C ALA A 52 -1.52 10.85 -0.18
N TRP A 53 -1.46 9.61 0.30
CA TRP A 53 -0.81 8.50 -0.41
C TRP A 53 -1.82 7.82 -1.31
N THR A 54 -1.37 7.39 -2.48
CA THR A 54 -2.19 6.74 -3.49
C THR A 54 -1.64 5.36 -3.82
N TYR A 55 -2.54 4.45 -4.15
CA TYR A 55 -2.24 3.15 -4.72
C TYR A 55 -3.20 2.91 -5.88
N MET A 56 -2.67 2.54 -7.05
CA MET A 56 -3.45 2.43 -8.30
C MET A 56 -4.27 3.69 -8.64
N GLY A 57 -3.80 4.87 -8.22
CA GLY A 57 -4.47 6.15 -8.47
C GLY A 57 -5.60 6.51 -7.49
N TYR A 58 -5.86 5.68 -6.47
CA TYR A 58 -6.84 5.96 -5.42
C TYR A 58 -6.17 6.37 -4.12
N ASP A 59 -6.74 7.37 -3.44
CA ASP A 59 -6.30 7.81 -2.13
C ASP A 59 -6.52 6.71 -1.07
N ILE A 60 -5.42 6.36 -0.40
CA ILE A 60 -5.37 5.40 0.71
C ILE A 60 -5.84 6.10 1.97
N THR A 61 -6.78 5.48 2.70
CA THR A 61 -7.23 5.95 4.02
C THR A 61 -6.61 5.14 5.15
N ASN A 62 -6.31 3.87 4.91
CA ASN A 62 -5.68 2.99 5.88
C ASN A 62 -4.90 1.89 5.17
N ILE A 63 -3.81 1.46 5.80
CA ILE A 63 -3.02 0.30 5.37
C ILE A 63 -2.66 -0.53 6.60
N ARG A 64 -2.79 -1.84 6.49
CA ARG A 64 -2.39 -2.77 7.55
C ARG A 64 -1.78 -4.05 6.99
N CYS A 65 -0.87 -4.63 7.75
CA CYS A 65 -0.34 -5.97 7.49
C CYS A 65 -1.21 -7.01 8.19
N ASN A 66 -1.29 -8.23 7.63
CA ASN A 66 -1.80 -9.40 8.36
C ASN A 66 -0.67 -10.24 8.95
#